data_AF-G8RUM6-F1
#
_entry.id   AF-G8RUM6-F1
#
_cell.length_a   1.000
_cell.length_b   1.000
_cell.length_c   1.000
_cell.angle_alpha   90.00
_cell.angle_beta   90.00
_cell.angle_gamma   90.00
#
_symmetry.space_group_name_H-M   'P 1'
#
loop_
_entity.id
_entity.type
_entity.pdbx_description
1 polymer ?
#
loop_
_entity_poly.entity_id
_entity_poly.type
_entity_poly.pdbx_seq_one_letter_code
_entity_poly.pdbx_strand_id
1 'polypeptide(L)'
;MIDTEAAEARVRQITPDAHATSASTLTRIDYADAFVVDVDAPHSRRAEEWMRVILEDAPASVRLRLLSAWSAIGLKVSLPGSDRSVLGWKIRATDRDFVLLGAESRIGMPGELLLQRHETGLLFATFVQQDNSIARGLWASIEAAHVRTVRSILEMASRRTAAE
;
A
#
# COMPACT_ATOMS: atom_id res chain seq x y z
N MET A 1 -25.65 15.00 25.62
CA MET A 1 -25.27 13.58 25.64
C MET A 1 -24.18 13.44 24.60
N ILE A 2 -22.97 13.24 25.07
CA ILE A 2 -21.73 13.42 24.32
C ILE A 2 -21.45 12.09 23.62
N ASP A 3 -21.86 11.96 22.36
CA ASP A 3 -21.31 10.96 21.44
C ASP A 3 -20.35 11.70 20.51
N THR A 4 -19.32 12.26 21.14
CA THR A 4 -18.07 12.61 20.49
C THR A 4 -17.01 11.73 21.14
N GLU A 5 -17.24 10.42 21.11
CA GLU A 5 -16.10 9.52 21.01
C GLU A 5 -15.45 9.91 19.69
N ALA A 6 -14.27 10.54 19.80
CA ALA A 6 -13.43 10.83 18.67
C ALA A 6 -13.48 9.60 17.76
N ALA A 7 -13.90 9.78 16.51
CA ALA A 7 -13.66 8.78 15.49
C ALA A 7 -12.15 8.55 15.52
N GLU A 8 -11.70 7.54 16.26
CA GLU A 8 -10.30 7.15 16.27
C GLU A 8 -9.94 7.00 14.81
N ALA A 9 -8.83 7.61 14.41
CA ALA A 9 -8.42 7.54 13.02
C ALA A 9 -8.30 6.06 12.66
N ARG A 10 -9.25 5.54 11.87
CA ARG A 10 -9.30 4.15 11.40
C ARG A 10 -8.03 3.76 10.65
N VAL A 11 -7.16 4.72 10.37
CA VAL A 11 -5.82 4.52 9.81
C VAL A 11 -4.78 5.18 10.72
N ARG A 12 -3.89 4.37 11.29
CA ARG A 12 -2.78 4.82 12.12
C ARG A 12 -1.47 4.45 11.45
N GLN A 13 -0.58 5.42 11.30
CA GLN A 13 0.77 5.14 10.79
C GLN A 13 1.61 4.58 11.94
N ILE A 14 2.38 3.53 11.65
CA ILE A 14 3.30 2.88 12.57
C ILE A 14 4.65 2.67 11.89
N THR A 15 5.66 2.32 12.68
CA THR A 15 6.91 1.77 12.14
C THR A 15 6.66 0.31 11.75
N PRO A 16 7.05 -0.13 10.54
CA PRO A 16 7.00 -1.55 10.16
C PRO A 16 7.80 -2.40 11.15
N ASP A 17 7.22 -3.51 11.59
CA ASP A 17 7.91 -4.45 12.46
C ASP A 17 8.85 -5.38 11.66
N ALA A 18 9.58 -6.23 12.38
CA ALA A 18 10.52 -7.17 11.77
C ALA A 18 9.81 -8.18 10.86
N HIS A 19 8.57 -8.57 11.19
CA HIS A 19 7.80 -9.52 10.40
C HIS A 19 7.43 -8.92 9.04
N ALA A 20 6.87 -7.71 9.02
CA ALA A 20 6.55 -6.98 7.80
C ALA A 20 7.79 -6.73 6.94
N THR A 21 8.89 -6.32 7.56
CA THR A 21 10.16 -6.07 6.87
C THR A 21 10.74 -7.35 6.26
N SER A 22 10.65 -8.48 6.98
CA SER A 22 11.16 -9.78 6.51
C SER A 22 10.40 -10.36 5.32
N ALA A 23 9.17 -9.87 5.06
CA ALA A 23 8.39 -10.28 3.90
C ALA A 23 8.89 -9.64 2.60
N SER A 24 9.65 -8.54 2.67
CA SER A 24 10.18 -7.86 1.48
C SER A 24 11.15 -8.74 0.69
N THR A 25 11.12 -8.63 -0.63
CA THR A 25 12.08 -9.31 -1.53
C THR A 25 13.12 -8.36 -2.12
N LEU A 26 13.12 -7.10 -1.68
CA LEU A 26 14.16 -6.13 -2.04
C LEU A 26 15.50 -6.54 -1.43
N THR A 27 16.59 -6.27 -2.16
CA THR A 27 17.94 -6.52 -1.65
C THR A 27 18.27 -5.60 -0.47
N ARG A 28 17.69 -4.39 -0.46
CA ARG A 28 17.81 -3.42 0.63
C ARG A 28 16.54 -2.58 0.70
N ILE A 29 16.15 -2.21 1.92
CA ILE A 29 15.06 -1.27 2.18
C ILE A 29 15.70 0.06 2.62
N ASP A 30 15.57 1.09 1.80
CA ASP A 30 16.07 2.45 2.10
C ASP A 30 14.99 3.35 2.69
N TYR A 31 13.72 3.02 2.44
CA TYR A 31 12.56 3.63 3.06
C TYR A 31 11.50 2.58 3.36
N ALA A 32 10.84 2.73 4.51
CA ALA A 32 9.69 1.93 4.88
C ALA A 32 8.65 2.76 5.65
N ASP A 33 7.38 2.55 5.34
CA ASP A 33 6.27 2.97 6.19
C ASP A 33 5.24 1.86 6.35
N ALA A 34 4.45 1.95 7.41
CA ALA A 34 3.35 1.04 7.65
C ALA A 34 2.14 1.76 8.24
N PHE A 35 0.97 1.21 7.98
CA PHE A 35 -0.31 1.71 8.46
C PHE A 35 -1.16 0.55 8.96
N VAL A 36 -1.67 0.68 10.18
CA VAL A 36 -2.75 -0.16 10.68
C VAL A 36 -4.07 0.45 10.24
N VAL A 37 -4.94 -0.38 9.67
CA VAL A 37 -6.26 -0.01 9.18
C VAL A 37 -7.31 -0.84 9.89
N ASP A 38 -8.19 -0.16 10.62
CA ASP A 38 -9.32 -0.78 11.29
C ASP A 38 -10.44 -1.02 10.26
N VAL A 39 -10.85 -2.28 10.14
CA VAL A 39 -11.94 -2.75 9.27
C VAL A 39 -12.83 -3.71 10.04
N ASP A 40 -14.13 -3.70 9.79
CA ASP A 40 -15.10 -4.37 10.67
C ASP A 40 -15.09 -5.91 10.52
N ALA A 41 -14.72 -6.41 9.33
CA ALA A 41 -14.63 -7.85 9.06
C ALA A 41 -13.36 -8.19 8.26
N PRO A 42 -12.15 -8.09 8.85
CA PRO A 42 -10.91 -8.34 8.14
C PRO A 42 -10.91 -9.74 7.52
N HIS A 43 -11.51 -10.72 8.21
CA HIS A 43 -11.52 -12.10 7.75
C HIS A 43 -12.51 -12.45 6.62
N SER A 44 -13.37 -11.50 6.23
CA SER A 44 -14.34 -11.68 5.14
C SER A 44 -13.70 -11.83 3.76
N ARG A 45 -12.46 -11.33 3.61
CA ARG A 45 -11.68 -11.34 2.36
C ARG A 45 -10.26 -11.86 2.63
N ARG A 46 -9.62 -12.40 1.60
CA ARG A 46 -8.18 -12.70 1.60
C ARG A 46 -7.37 -11.41 1.50
N ALA A 47 -6.10 -11.45 1.87
CA ALA A 47 -5.23 -10.27 1.78
C ALA A 47 -5.14 -9.69 0.35
N GLU A 48 -5.06 -10.54 -0.68
CA GLU A 48 -5.09 -10.06 -2.07
C GLU A 48 -6.37 -9.28 -2.41
N GLU A 49 -7.53 -9.78 -1.96
CA GLU A 49 -8.82 -9.14 -2.21
C GLU A 49 -8.91 -7.78 -1.50
N TRP A 50 -8.41 -7.69 -0.27
CA TRP A 50 -8.28 -6.40 0.42
C TRP A 50 -7.37 -5.43 -0.32
N MET A 51 -6.25 -5.90 -0.85
CA MET A 51 -5.35 -5.07 -1.65
C MET A 51 -6.03 -4.55 -2.93
N ARG A 52 -6.88 -5.36 -3.56
CA ARG A 52 -7.74 -4.92 -4.68
C ARG A 52 -8.78 -3.89 -4.25
N VAL A 53 -9.43 -4.08 -3.10
CA VAL A 53 -10.37 -3.07 -2.56
C VAL A 53 -9.67 -1.73 -2.32
N ILE A 54 -8.44 -1.76 -1.82
CA ILE A 54 -7.63 -0.56 -1.55
C ILE A 54 -7.24 0.15 -2.85
N LEU A 55 -6.75 -0.59 -3.85
CA LEU A 55 -6.16 0.00 -5.06
C LEU A 55 -7.11 0.04 -6.27
N GLU A 56 -7.76 -1.08 -6.59
CA GLU A 56 -8.58 -1.27 -7.79
C GLU A 56 -10.01 -0.75 -7.63
N ASP A 57 -10.58 -0.81 -6.43
CA ASP A 57 -11.93 -0.27 -6.19
C ASP A 57 -11.92 1.23 -5.83
N ALA A 58 -10.73 1.82 -5.68
CA ALA A 58 -10.61 3.26 -5.49
C ALA A 58 -11.28 4.04 -6.64
N PRO A 59 -11.79 5.26 -6.39
CA PRO A 59 -12.40 6.08 -7.43
C PRO A 59 -11.50 6.21 -8.67
N ALA A 60 -12.09 6.24 -9.87
CA ALA A 60 -11.32 6.26 -11.13
C ALA A 60 -10.28 7.39 -11.20
N SER A 61 -10.61 8.57 -10.65
CA SER A 61 -9.68 9.70 -10.54
C SER A 61 -8.46 9.40 -9.65
N VAL A 62 -8.67 8.68 -8.55
CA VAL A 62 -7.60 8.24 -7.63
C VAL A 62 -6.71 7.21 -8.31
N ARG A 63 -7.29 6.21 -8.98
CA ARG A 63 -6.54 5.19 -9.72
C ARG A 63 -5.67 5.80 -10.81
N LEU A 64 -6.23 6.73 -11.60
CA LEU A 64 -5.48 7.41 -12.64
C LEU A 64 -4.32 8.23 -12.05
N ARG A 65 -4.56 8.94 -10.94
CA ARG A 65 -3.52 9.69 -10.24
C ARG A 65 -2.40 8.78 -9.71
N LEU A 66 -2.73 7.62 -9.16
CA LEU A 66 -1.76 6.63 -8.71
C LEU A 66 -0.89 6.14 -9.86
N LEU A 67 -1.51 5.70 -10.96
CA LEU A 67 -0.80 5.24 -12.16
C LEU A 67 0.12 6.33 -12.73
N SER A 68 -0.34 7.58 -12.77
CA SER A 68 0.48 8.72 -13.17
C SER A 68 1.64 8.97 -12.22
N ALA A 69 1.41 8.92 -10.91
CA ALA A 69 2.45 9.13 -9.89
C ALA A 69 3.54 8.05 -9.96
N TRP A 70 3.14 6.78 -10.05
CA TRP A 70 4.08 5.65 -10.21
C TRP A 70 4.88 5.75 -11.51
N SER A 71 4.23 6.12 -12.61
CA SER A 71 4.92 6.32 -13.90
C SER A 71 5.92 7.47 -13.85
N ALA A 72 5.56 8.59 -13.19
CA ALA A 72 6.43 9.76 -13.06
C ALA A 72 7.71 9.47 -12.27
N ILE A 73 7.64 8.55 -11.30
CA ILE A 73 8.81 8.09 -10.52
C ILE A 73 9.48 6.84 -11.14
N GLY A 74 9.11 6.49 -12.38
CA GLY A 74 9.76 5.45 -13.16
C GLY A 74 9.41 4.02 -12.77
N LEU A 75 8.39 3.77 -11.94
CA LEU A 75 7.93 2.41 -11.65
C LEU A 75 7.36 1.74 -12.91
N LYS A 76 7.68 0.46 -13.07
CA LYS A 76 7.20 -0.41 -14.14
C LYS A 76 5.96 -1.16 -13.65
N VAL A 77 4.84 -0.44 -13.54
CA VAL A 77 3.53 -1.06 -13.36
C VAL A 77 2.99 -1.50 -14.72
N SER A 78 2.51 -2.73 -14.82
CA SER A 78 1.89 -3.28 -16.02
C SER A 78 0.48 -2.71 -16.23
N LEU A 79 -0.08 -2.92 -17.41
CA LEU A 79 -1.51 -2.65 -17.63
C LEU A 79 -2.34 -3.51 -16.66
N PRO A 80 -3.40 -2.96 -16.03
CA PRO A 80 -4.33 -3.73 -15.21
C PRO A 80 -4.99 -4.85 -16.02
N GLY A 81 -5.34 -5.97 -15.36
CA GLY A 81 -6.14 -7.04 -15.98
C GLY A 81 -5.43 -8.38 -16.22
N SER A 82 -4.28 -8.62 -15.59
CA SER A 82 -3.74 -9.98 -15.44
C SER A 82 -4.07 -10.50 -14.06
N ASP A 83 -4.46 -11.78 -13.95
CA ASP A 83 -4.71 -12.45 -12.66
C ASP A 83 -3.49 -12.44 -11.72
N ARG A 84 -2.30 -12.08 -12.23
CA ARG A 84 -1.05 -12.00 -11.48
C ARG A 84 -0.65 -10.57 -11.11
N SER A 85 -1.56 -9.60 -11.23
CA SER A 85 -1.33 -8.21 -10.83
C SER A 85 -2.51 -7.58 -10.10
N VAL A 86 -2.21 -6.55 -9.32
CA VAL A 86 -3.18 -5.66 -8.66
C VAL A 86 -2.86 -4.23 -9.06
N LEU A 87 -3.76 -3.56 -9.77
CA LEU A 87 -3.57 -2.23 -10.37
C LEU A 87 -2.21 -2.07 -11.09
N GLY A 88 -1.79 -3.11 -11.80
CA GLY A 88 -0.51 -3.14 -12.54
C GLY A 88 0.72 -3.55 -11.73
N TRP A 89 0.63 -3.65 -10.41
CA TRP A 89 1.71 -4.19 -9.58
C TRP A 89 1.71 -5.71 -9.63
N LYS A 90 2.88 -6.33 -9.84
CA LYS A 90 3.00 -7.78 -9.93
C LYS A 90 2.91 -8.41 -8.54
N ILE A 91 2.08 -9.44 -8.39
CA ILE A 91 2.05 -10.26 -7.18
C ILE A 91 3.34 -11.09 -7.12
N ARG A 92 4.13 -10.88 -6.06
CA ARG A 92 5.39 -11.59 -5.78
C ARG A 92 5.14 -12.81 -4.91
N ALA A 93 4.33 -12.64 -3.87
CA ALA A 93 3.88 -13.68 -2.98
C ALA A 93 2.46 -13.36 -2.51
N THR A 94 1.66 -14.39 -2.24
CA THR A 94 0.29 -14.25 -1.74
C THR A 94 -0.09 -15.52 -1.00
N ASP A 95 -0.81 -15.37 0.10
CA ASP A 95 -1.51 -16.44 0.79
C ASP A 95 -2.89 -15.94 1.28
N ARG A 96 -3.46 -16.59 2.31
CA ARG A 96 -4.75 -16.17 2.87
C ARG A 96 -4.67 -14.85 3.64
N ASP A 97 -3.55 -14.60 4.31
CA ASP A 97 -3.34 -13.58 5.32
C ASP A 97 -2.36 -12.48 4.89
N PHE A 98 -1.59 -12.67 3.83
CA PHE A 98 -0.72 -11.65 3.26
C PHE A 98 -0.68 -11.66 1.73
N VAL A 99 -0.36 -10.50 1.17
CA VAL A 99 0.01 -10.35 -0.24
C VAL A 99 1.16 -9.35 -0.34
N LEU A 100 2.17 -9.71 -1.13
CA LEU A 100 3.29 -8.83 -1.47
C LEU A 100 3.23 -8.52 -2.96
N LEU A 101 3.08 -7.24 -3.28
CA LEU A 101 3.17 -6.70 -4.61
C LEU A 101 4.55 -6.08 -4.82
N GLY A 102 5.11 -6.18 -6.03
CA GLY A 102 6.41 -5.59 -6.34
C GLY A 102 6.47 -5.00 -7.74
N ALA A 103 6.95 -3.76 -7.82
CA ALA A 103 7.20 -3.05 -9.07
C ALA A 103 8.71 -2.79 -9.23
N GLU A 104 9.24 -3.17 -10.38
CA GLU A 104 10.58 -2.74 -10.79
C GLU A 104 10.59 -1.26 -11.14
N SER A 105 11.77 -0.66 -11.26
CA SER A 105 11.92 0.75 -11.63
C SER A 105 12.87 0.92 -12.81
N ARG A 106 12.63 1.98 -13.60
CA ARG A 106 13.52 2.43 -14.68
C ARG A 106 14.66 3.31 -14.18
N ILE A 107 14.51 3.90 -12.99
CA ILE A 107 15.47 4.87 -12.43
C ILE A 107 16.17 4.36 -11.16
N GLY A 108 16.10 3.05 -10.89
CA GLY A 108 16.73 2.44 -9.71
C GLY A 108 15.99 2.72 -8.41
N MET A 109 14.66 2.73 -8.46
CA MET A 109 13.80 2.87 -7.28
C MET A 109 12.68 1.83 -7.24
N PRO A 110 12.99 0.52 -7.20
CA PRO A 110 11.95 -0.50 -7.12
C PRO A 110 11.22 -0.38 -5.78
N GLY A 111 9.94 -0.74 -5.80
CA GLY A 111 9.07 -0.65 -4.63
C GLY A 111 8.27 -1.91 -4.43
N GLU A 112 7.86 -2.13 -3.20
CA GLU A 112 6.96 -3.19 -2.80
C GLU A 112 5.82 -2.66 -1.93
N LEU A 113 4.64 -3.27 -2.09
CA LEU A 113 3.47 -3.01 -1.26
C LEU A 113 3.08 -4.32 -0.59
N LEU A 114 3.11 -4.34 0.73
CA LEU A 114 2.68 -5.46 1.53
C LEU A 114 1.31 -5.14 2.13
N LEU A 115 0.40 -6.10 2.07
CA LEU A 115 -0.76 -6.12 2.93
C LEU A 115 -0.72 -7.39 3.77
N GLN A 116 -0.85 -7.25 5.08
CA GLN A 116 -1.09 -8.35 6.01
C GLN A 116 -2.44 -8.15 6.70
N ARG A 117 -3.11 -9.25 6.96
CA ARG A 117 -4.37 -9.29 7.66
C ARG A 117 -4.11 -9.73 9.08
N HIS A 118 -4.65 -8.99 10.03
CA HIS A 118 -4.57 -9.27 11.46
C HIS A 118 -5.98 -9.50 12.01
N GLU A 119 -6.06 -9.99 13.25
CA GLU A 119 -7.34 -10.32 13.90
C GLU A 119 -8.29 -9.12 13.96
N THR A 120 -7.75 -7.91 14.18
CA THR A 120 -8.53 -6.69 14.40
C THR A 120 -8.45 -5.68 13.25
N GLY A 121 -7.80 -6.03 12.14
CA GLY A 121 -7.61 -5.07 11.04
C GLY A 121 -6.61 -5.52 9.98
N LEU A 122 -6.07 -4.55 9.25
CA LEU A 122 -5.08 -4.76 8.20
C LEU A 122 -3.81 -3.99 8.53
N LEU A 123 -2.67 -4.52 8.12
CA LEU A 123 -1.40 -3.82 8.05
C LEU A 123 -1.09 -3.58 6.57
N PHE A 124 -0.89 -2.33 6.18
CA PHE A 124 -0.40 -1.96 4.85
C PHE A 124 0.99 -1.36 5.00
N ALA A 125 1.99 -1.88 4.28
CA ALA A 125 3.35 -1.35 4.31
C ALA A 125 3.88 -1.06 2.91
N THR A 126 4.66 0.01 2.80
CA THR A 126 5.42 0.35 1.59
C THR A 126 6.90 0.17 1.86
N PHE A 127 7.61 -0.52 0.96
CA PHE A 127 9.07 -0.62 0.98
C PHE A 127 9.64 -0.04 -0.31
N VAL A 128 10.71 0.73 -0.20
CA VAL A 128 11.40 1.32 -1.36
C VAL A 128 12.90 1.14 -1.22
N GLN A 129 13.51 0.64 -2.29
CA GLN A 129 14.96 0.63 -2.46
C GLN A 129 15.36 1.85 -3.31
N GLN A 130 16.50 2.46 -3.02
CA GLN A 130 17.01 3.66 -3.70
C GLN A 130 18.46 3.39 -4.15
N ASP A 131 18.63 2.96 -5.39
CA ASP A 131 19.90 2.44 -5.91
C ASP A 131 20.92 3.54 -6.24
N ASN A 132 20.49 4.79 -6.33
CA ASN A 132 21.33 5.92 -6.73
C ASN A 132 20.88 7.24 -6.10
N SER A 133 21.74 8.25 -6.16
CA SER A 133 21.48 9.58 -5.56
C SER A 133 20.26 10.29 -6.16
N ILE A 134 19.93 10.06 -7.42
CA ILE A 134 18.75 10.65 -8.08
C ILE A 134 17.47 10.07 -7.45
N ALA A 135 17.40 8.74 -7.31
CA ALA A 135 16.29 8.06 -6.63
C ALA A 135 16.13 8.57 -5.20
N ARG A 136 17.24 8.73 -4.45
CA ARG A 136 17.21 9.28 -3.08
C ARG A 136 16.66 10.71 -3.03
N GLY A 137 17.15 11.59 -3.90
CA GLY A 137 16.71 12.99 -3.95
C GLY A 137 15.24 13.13 -4.37
N LEU A 138 14.81 12.31 -5.33
CA LEU A 138 13.41 12.26 -5.76
C LEU A 138 12.51 11.77 -4.62
N TRP A 139 12.88 10.66 -3.96
CA TRP A 139 12.10 10.10 -2.86
C TRP A 139 11.94 11.10 -1.72
N ALA A 140 13.03 11.72 -1.26
CA ALA A 140 13.01 12.73 -0.21
C ALA A 140 12.06 13.90 -0.51
N SER A 141 11.87 14.23 -1.80
CA SER A 141 10.96 15.30 -2.23
C SER A 141 9.48 14.88 -2.23
N ILE A 142 9.18 13.59 -2.41
CA ILE A 142 7.80 13.07 -2.55
C ILE A 142 7.30 12.32 -1.31
N GLU A 143 8.17 11.94 -0.39
CA GLU A 143 7.87 11.11 0.79
C GLU A 143 6.64 11.61 1.56
N ALA A 144 6.61 12.90 1.91
CA ALA A 144 5.48 13.46 2.65
C ALA A 144 4.16 13.40 1.85
N ALA A 145 4.22 13.55 0.52
CA ALA A 145 3.05 13.42 -0.35
C ALA A 145 2.62 11.95 -0.50
N HIS A 146 3.57 11.02 -0.51
CA HIS A 146 3.33 9.58 -0.51
C HIS A 146 2.56 9.16 0.75
N VAL A 147 3.07 9.47 1.95
CA VAL A 147 2.42 9.14 3.24
C VAL A 147 0.98 9.64 3.29
N ARG A 148 0.73 10.90 2.86
CA ARG A 148 -0.62 11.47 2.79
C ARG A 148 -1.53 10.74 1.81
N THR A 149 -1.00 10.35 0.66
CA THR A 149 -1.75 9.63 -0.38
C THR A 149 -2.13 8.23 0.11
N VAL A 150 -1.18 7.48 0.67
CA VAL A 150 -1.42 6.13 1.21
C VAL A 150 -2.48 6.20 2.30
N ARG A 151 -2.31 7.07 3.31
CA ARG A 151 -3.30 7.27 4.37
C ARG A 151 -4.70 7.56 3.81
N SER A 152 -4.83 8.50 2.88
CA SER A 152 -6.12 8.87 2.31
C SER A 152 -6.81 7.70 1.60
N ILE A 153 -6.06 6.87 0.89
CA ILE A 153 -6.61 5.72 0.17
C ILE A 153 -7.07 4.64 1.13
N LEU A 154 -6.29 4.38 2.19
CA LEU A 154 -6.67 3.44 3.25
C LEU A 154 -7.92 3.91 4.01
N GLU A 155 -8.04 5.21 4.30
CA GLU A 155 -9.23 5.79 4.91
C GLU A 155 -10.46 5.64 4.00
N MET A 156 -10.30 5.88 2.70
CA MET A 156 -11.37 5.66 1.72
C MET A 156 -11.78 4.17 1.64
N ALA A 157 -10.83 3.24 1.71
CA ALA A 157 -11.13 1.81 1.71
C ALA A 157 -11.90 1.39 2.96
N SER A 158 -11.41 1.76 4.15
CA SER A 158 -12.05 1.45 5.43
C SER A 158 -13.49 2.00 5.51
N ARG A 159 -13.73 3.24 5.06
CA ARG A 159 -15.08 3.82 5.03
C ARG A 159 -16.04 3.12 4.09
N ARG A 160 -15.56 2.66 2.93
CA ARG A 160 -16.41 1.96 1.94
C ARG A 160 -16.86 0.62 2.47
N THR A 161 -15.96 -0.13 3.13
CA THR A 161 -16.28 -1.46 3.65
C THR A 161 -17.06 -1.46 4.95
N ALA A 162 -17.07 -0.34 5.68
CA ALA A 162 -17.94 -0.17 6.84
C ALA A 162 -19.41 0.15 6.46
N ALA A 163 -19.66 0.51 5.20
CA ALA A 163 -20.99 0.82 4.68
C ALA A 163 -21.64 -0.37 3.94
N GLU A 164 -20.94 -1.50 3.84
CA GLU A 164 -21.40 -2.76 3.24
C GLU A 164 -21.94 -3.71 4.31
#